data_AF-A0A7S0HHH3-F1
#
_entry.id   AF-A0A7S0HHH3-F1
#
_cell.length_a   1.000
_cell.length_b   1.000
_cell.length_c   1.000
_cell.angle_alpha   90.00
_cell.angle_beta   90.00
_cell.angle_gamma   90.00
#
_symmetry.space_group_name_H-M   'P 1'
#
loop_
_entity.id
_entity.type
_entity.pdbx_description
1 polymer ?
#
loop_
_entity_poly.entity_id
_entity_poly.type
_entity_poly.pdbx_seq_one_letter_code
_entity_poly.pdbx_strand_id
1 'polypeptide(L)'
;PAPPCAHPPRHYGTSKGAAISWGTARFAQVVQVKTDVLLGIVQEGFTGLLMDADLHLFRNPMPELARLAEQERADLVIQDDMEGGRNSGFMYLRPSDEGAAFAVHVVGMQRRSRTLRQQEAVNRALRSFRMRSFRVFPLPQNSWPCGEAFFNKFARRVFAWSSSCSDCILVHNNWILGDDAKEYRAKEFLQWTVDSPGGGSMEQGYYTSPENRFLVLGNPDPNVRLVVEEAALKAAFKIGKILNRSVIIPWLRCRTYCYDPACRPRRGDLDICPLHARYYVRQWNEFLGRNSWREAMFRYNPLTHQQVRLQHNLAHFAQWAETDERVKPGWKDPTLPTFGLKSMQPSPEQAFYVVGKSEQVPSWGNVFHDEAPKDSTSVVRTAMPGILTREEIDRTWGKFPDKILRFHSLYHVTVLDGDDLAFDKKWVKAMMHASIRQV
;
A
#
# COMPACT_ATOMS: atom_id res chain seq x y z
N PRO A 1 44.90 4.87 -8.39
CA PRO A 1 44.41 4.75 -7.00
C PRO A 1 43.08 5.52 -6.86
N ALA A 2 41.97 4.80 -6.75
CA ALA A 2 40.67 5.42 -6.46
C ALA A 2 40.72 6.06 -5.05
N PRO A 3 40.17 7.27 -4.87
CA PRO A 3 40.13 7.90 -3.55
C PRO A 3 39.29 7.01 -2.60
N PRO A 4 39.68 6.91 -1.32
CA PRO A 4 38.90 6.15 -0.35
C PRO A 4 37.50 6.75 -0.25
N CYS A 5 36.49 5.90 -0.43
CA CYS A 5 35.09 6.26 -0.24
C CYS A 5 34.94 7.03 1.08
N ALA A 6 34.43 8.26 1.00
CA ALA A 6 34.15 9.08 2.17
C ALA A 6 33.35 8.25 3.18
N HIS A 7 33.78 8.27 4.45
CA HIS A 7 33.04 7.64 5.52
C HIS A 7 31.56 8.06 5.46
N PRO A 8 30.61 7.11 5.60
CA PRO A 8 29.19 7.45 5.56
C PRO A 8 28.92 8.56 6.58
N PRO A 9 28.13 9.59 6.23
CA PRO A 9 27.76 10.61 7.20
C PRO A 9 27.14 9.91 8.41
N ARG A 10 27.60 10.31 9.61
CA ARG A 10 27.12 9.81 10.91
C ARG A 10 25.62 9.58 10.84
N HIS A 11 25.18 8.37 11.15
CA HIS A 11 23.78 7.99 11.22
C HIS A 11 22.93 9.12 11.81
N TYR A 12 22.12 9.77 10.98
CA TYR A 12 21.01 10.62 11.42
C TYR A 12 19.79 9.77 11.85
N GLY A 13 19.98 8.44 11.97
CA GLY A 13 19.04 7.55 12.63
C GLY A 13 19.09 7.80 14.13
N THR A 14 17.96 8.23 14.69
CA THR A 14 17.78 8.20 16.13
C THR A 14 18.01 6.78 16.62
N SER A 15 18.82 6.61 17.65
CA SER A 15 19.07 5.35 18.36
C SER A 15 17.83 4.72 19.04
N LYS A 16 16.63 5.19 18.70
CA LYS A 16 15.33 4.55 18.91
C LYS A 16 14.44 4.97 17.74
N GLY A 17 13.86 3.99 17.04
CA GLY A 17 13.09 4.14 15.79
C GLY A 17 11.75 4.86 15.92
N ALA A 18 11.75 6.12 16.35
CA ALA A 18 10.59 6.98 16.22
C ALA A 18 10.67 7.70 14.87
N ALA A 19 9.76 7.37 13.96
CA ALA A 19 9.56 8.12 12.72
C ALA A 19 9.43 9.62 13.05
N ILE A 20 10.25 10.46 12.42
CA ILE A 20 10.20 11.92 12.64
C ILE A 20 8.87 12.43 12.07
N SER A 21 8.03 13.01 12.93
CA SER A 21 6.69 13.43 12.54
C SER A 21 6.70 14.52 11.48
N TRP A 22 5.86 14.34 10.46
CA TRP A 22 5.60 15.32 9.41
C TRP A 22 5.18 16.68 10.01
N GLY A 23 5.61 17.77 9.38
CA GLY A 23 5.27 19.14 9.81
C GLY A 23 6.13 19.72 10.94
N THR A 24 7.08 18.95 11.49
CA THR A 24 8.01 19.45 12.53
C THR A 24 9.25 20.12 11.93
N ALA A 25 9.87 21.05 12.67
CA ALA A 25 11.15 21.66 12.27
C ALA A 25 12.28 20.62 12.14
N ARG A 26 12.24 19.56 12.96
CA ARG A 26 13.20 18.45 12.88
C ARG A 26 13.04 17.65 11.58
N PHE A 27 11.80 17.39 11.17
CA PHE A 27 11.52 16.77 9.88
C PHE A 27 12.04 17.64 8.73
N ALA A 28 11.77 18.96 8.79
CA ALA A 28 12.28 19.90 7.79
C ALA A 28 13.82 19.84 7.69
N GLN A 29 14.54 19.84 8.81
CA GLN A 29 16.01 19.76 8.83
C GLN A 29 16.56 18.46 8.19
N VAL A 30 15.95 17.31 8.48
CA VAL A 30 16.41 16.04 7.88
C VAL A 30 16.15 16.01 6.38
N VAL A 31 15.00 16.52 5.93
CA VAL A 31 14.65 16.55 4.50
C VAL A 31 15.46 17.62 3.74
N GLN A 32 15.93 18.67 4.41
CA GLN A 32 16.78 19.71 3.79
C GLN A 32 18.12 19.15 3.29
N VAL A 33 18.69 18.15 3.97
CA VAL A 33 19.97 17.50 3.58
C VAL A 33 19.93 16.96 2.16
N LYS A 34 18.75 16.55 1.66
CA LYS A 34 18.62 16.01 0.30
C LYS A 34 19.07 17.01 -0.77
N THR A 35 18.77 18.31 -0.60
CA THR A 35 19.19 19.34 -1.54
C THR A 35 20.68 19.65 -1.40
N ASP A 36 21.25 19.61 -0.19
CA ASP A 36 22.70 19.78 0.00
C ASP A 36 23.49 18.66 -0.72
N VAL A 37 23.02 17.41 -0.63
CA VAL A 37 23.61 16.27 -1.35
C VAL A 37 23.49 16.45 -2.85
N LEU A 38 22.29 16.83 -3.34
CA LEU A 38 22.07 17.08 -4.77
C LEU A 38 22.98 18.20 -5.29
N LEU A 39 23.15 19.28 -4.53
CA LEU A 39 24.07 20.37 -4.86
C LEU A 39 25.51 19.87 -4.98
N GLY A 40 25.99 19.08 -4.01
CA GLY A 40 27.34 18.51 -4.04
C GLY A 40 27.58 17.68 -5.31
N ILE A 41 26.64 16.80 -5.67
CA ILE A 41 26.74 15.98 -6.89
C ILE A 41 26.86 16.85 -8.15
N VAL A 42 26.01 17.88 -8.24
CA VAL A 42 25.94 18.79 -9.40
C VAL A 42 27.18 19.68 -9.50
N GLN A 43 27.74 20.13 -8.38
CA GLN A 43 28.97 20.92 -8.34
C GLN A 43 30.21 20.13 -8.78
N GLU A 44 30.21 18.81 -8.57
CA GLU A 44 31.26 17.90 -9.05
C GLU A 44 31.11 17.55 -10.55
N GLY A 45 30.17 18.17 -11.26
CA GLY A 45 29.96 17.95 -12.69
C GLY A 45 29.11 16.72 -13.03
N PHE A 46 28.47 16.09 -12.05
CA PHE A 46 27.59 14.93 -12.26
C PHE A 46 26.12 15.35 -12.32
N THR A 47 25.33 14.64 -13.12
CA THR A 47 23.87 14.75 -13.08
C THR A 47 23.32 14.05 -11.84
N GLY A 48 22.49 14.74 -11.06
CA GLY A 48 21.88 14.19 -9.86
C GLY A 48 20.43 13.80 -10.07
N LEU A 49 20.07 12.56 -9.73
CA LEU A 49 18.69 12.12 -9.55
C LEU A 49 18.39 11.99 -8.06
N LEU A 50 17.49 12.84 -7.57
CA LEU A 50 16.96 12.80 -6.22
C LEU A 50 15.62 12.06 -6.22
N MET A 51 15.50 11.09 -5.32
CA MET A 51 14.30 10.26 -5.14
C MET A 51 13.95 10.11 -3.65
N ASP A 52 12.67 10.29 -3.33
CA ASP A 52 12.12 9.92 -2.03
C ASP A 52 11.98 8.40 -1.87
N ALA A 53 12.03 7.93 -0.63
CA ALA A 53 12.05 6.49 -0.30
C ALA A 53 10.70 5.78 -0.53
N ASP A 54 9.62 6.53 -0.70
CA ASP A 54 8.26 6.06 -0.95
C ASP A 54 7.84 6.18 -2.43
N LEU A 55 8.83 6.23 -3.32
CA LEU A 55 8.64 6.01 -4.74
C LEU A 55 8.72 4.53 -5.07
N HIS A 56 7.89 4.09 -6.01
CA HIS A 56 8.00 2.77 -6.62
C HIS A 56 8.32 2.93 -8.10
N LEU A 57 9.44 2.34 -8.55
CA LEU A 57 9.85 2.32 -9.95
C LEU A 57 9.32 1.07 -10.63
N PHE A 58 8.55 1.24 -11.70
CA PHE A 58 8.12 0.15 -12.57
C PHE A 58 9.16 -0.17 -13.65
N ARG A 59 9.95 0.83 -14.03
CA ARG A 59 10.99 0.75 -15.07
C ARG A 59 12.20 1.59 -14.66
N ASN A 60 13.36 1.32 -15.27
CA ASN A 60 14.54 2.18 -15.07
C ASN A 60 14.26 3.59 -15.62
N PRO A 61 14.25 4.65 -14.79
CA PRO A 61 13.89 5.99 -15.23
C PRO A 61 15.02 6.70 -15.99
N MET A 62 16.28 6.26 -15.85
CA MET A 62 17.45 7.03 -16.29
C MET A 62 17.50 7.32 -17.80
N PRO A 63 17.26 6.34 -18.71
CA PRO A 63 17.33 6.61 -20.14
C PRO A 63 16.31 7.65 -20.60
N GLU A 64 15.09 7.58 -20.06
CA GLU A 64 14.00 8.48 -20.41
C GLU A 64 14.25 9.89 -19.86
N LEU A 65 14.75 10.00 -18.62
CA LEU A 65 15.10 11.30 -18.03
C LEU A 65 16.21 12.00 -18.81
N ALA A 66 17.26 11.28 -19.20
CA ALA A 66 18.34 11.84 -19.99
C ALA A 66 17.84 12.34 -21.35
N ARG A 67 17.02 11.54 -22.04
CA ARG A 67 16.40 11.88 -23.32
C ARG A 67 15.52 13.13 -23.22
N LEU A 68 14.62 13.19 -22.22
CA LEU A 68 13.74 14.34 -22.00
C LEU A 68 14.54 15.60 -21.67
N ALA A 69 15.54 15.50 -20.79
CA ALA A 69 16.37 16.64 -20.41
C ALA A 69 17.16 17.21 -21.60
N GLU A 70 17.61 16.35 -22.52
CA GLU A 70 18.29 16.78 -23.74
C GLU A 70 17.33 17.43 -24.75
N GLN A 71 16.21 16.77 -25.07
CA GLN A 71 15.24 17.25 -26.05
C GLN A 71 14.65 18.60 -25.67
N GLU A 72 14.30 18.77 -24.39
CA GLU A 72 13.68 19.97 -23.85
C GLU A 72 14.73 21.05 -23.49
N ARG A 73 16.02 20.68 -23.60
CA ARG A 73 17.16 21.48 -23.12
C ARG A 73 16.94 21.92 -21.67
N ALA A 74 16.41 21.02 -20.85
CA ALA A 74 16.03 21.31 -19.47
C ALA A 74 17.22 21.10 -18.53
N ASP A 75 17.43 22.06 -17.62
CA ASP A 75 18.39 21.95 -16.53
C ASP A 75 17.81 21.10 -15.40
N LEU A 76 16.51 21.24 -15.15
CA LEU A 76 15.77 20.51 -14.14
C LEU A 76 14.58 19.77 -14.78
N VAL A 77 14.57 18.45 -14.66
CA VAL A 77 13.39 17.62 -14.93
C VAL A 77 12.77 17.22 -13.61
N ILE A 78 11.48 17.45 -13.40
CA ILE A 78 10.85 17.33 -12.08
C ILE A 78 9.44 16.75 -12.16
N GLN A 79 9.06 15.91 -11.19
CA GLN A 79 7.70 15.39 -11.11
C GLN A 79 6.70 16.52 -10.81
N ASP A 80 5.51 16.44 -11.41
CA ASP A 80 4.43 17.36 -11.14
C ASP A 80 3.49 16.86 -10.03
N ASP A 81 2.93 17.79 -9.27
CA ASP A 81 1.95 17.52 -8.22
C ASP A 81 0.52 17.87 -8.69
N MET A 82 -0.53 17.32 -8.05
CA MET A 82 -1.92 17.51 -8.53
C MET A 82 -2.47 18.94 -8.38
N GLU A 83 -1.81 19.80 -7.59
CA GLU A 83 -2.24 21.18 -7.32
C GLU A 83 -1.41 22.24 -8.07
N GLY A 84 -0.70 21.85 -9.14
CA GLY A 84 0.08 22.77 -9.96
C GLY A 84 1.41 23.22 -9.32
N GLY A 85 1.82 22.56 -8.23
CA GLY A 85 3.16 22.65 -7.67
C GLY A 85 4.07 21.54 -8.22
N ARG A 86 5.38 21.73 -8.11
CA ARG A 86 6.36 20.67 -8.42
C ARG A 86 6.62 19.80 -7.20
N ASN A 87 6.73 18.50 -7.41
CA ASN A 87 7.07 17.55 -6.36
C ASN A 87 8.59 17.41 -6.24
N SER A 88 9.16 17.80 -5.09
CA SER A 88 10.62 17.73 -4.89
C SER A 88 11.13 16.35 -4.47
N GLY A 89 10.25 15.37 -4.32
CA GLY A 89 10.64 13.99 -4.02
C GLY A 89 11.14 13.24 -5.26
N PHE A 90 10.99 13.80 -6.47
CA PHE A 90 11.57 13.25 -7.68
C PHE A 90 12.10 14.37 -8.58
N MET A 91 13.42 14.56 -8.59
CA MET A 91 14.10 15.65 -9.32
C MET A 91 15.36 15.14 -10.01
N TYR A 92 15.50 15.44 -11.29
CA TYR A 92 16.68 15.17 -12.10
C TYR A 92 17.32 16.51 -12.51
N LEU A 93 18.50 16.81 -11.95
CA LEU A 93 19.17 18.09 -12.11
C LEU A 93 20.52 17.91 -12.82
N ARG A 94 20.67 18.59 -13.96
CA ARG A 94 21.89 18.56 -14.77
C ARG A 94 23.01 19.43 -14.16
N PRO A 95 24.28 19.09 -14.42
CA PRO A 95 25.45 19.87 -14.01
C PRO A 95 25.69 21.05 -14.97
N SER A 96 24.69 21.90 -15.17
CA SER A 96 24.86 23.19 -15.84
C SER A 96 25.13 24.29 -14.80
N ASP A 97 25.73 25.40 -15.24
CA ASP A 97 25.89 26.59 -14.40
C ASP A 97 24.54 27.04 -13.85
N GLU A 98 23.49 26.96 -14.68
CA GLU A 98 22.13 27.26 -14.29
C GLU A 98 21.56 26.31 -13.25
N GLY A 99 21.74 25.00 -13.44
CA GLY A 99 21.29 23.97 -12.51
C GLY A 99 21.99 24.08 -11.15
N ALA A 100 23.31 24.29 -11.15
CA ALA A 100 24.09 24.50 -9.94
C ALA A 100 23.64 25.76 -9.19
N ALA A 101 23.49 26.88 -9.90
CA ALA A 101 23.03 28.14 -9.30
C ALA A 101 21.60 28.02 -8.72
N PHE A 102 20.71 27.27 -9.40
CA PHE A 102 19.38 26.96 -8.86
C PHE A 102 19.48 26.17 -7.55
N ALA A 103 20.28 25.11 -7.49
CA ALA A 103 20.48 24.33 -6.27
C ALA A 103 21.07 25.16 -5.12
N VAL A 104 22.06 26.01 -5.40
CA VAL A 104 22.62 26.96 -4.42
C VAL A 104 21.53 27.89 -3.88
N HIS A 105 20.64 28.39 -4.73
CA HIS A 105 19.54 29.26 -4.32
C HIS A 105 18.54 28.53 -3.40
N VAL A 106 18.17 27.29 -3.73
CA VAL A 106 17.28 26.46 -2.89
C VAL A 106 17.93 26.20 -1.52
N VAL A 107 19.20 25.77 -1.49
CA VAL A 107 19.95 25.53 -0.26
C VAL A 107 20.06 26.81 0.57
N GLY A 108 20.33 27.96 -0.05
CA GLY A 108 20.37 29.26 0.61
C GLY A 108 19.04 29.63 1.28
N MET A 109 17.90 29.35 0.63
CA MET A 109 16.57 29.53 1.22
C MET A 109 16.36 28.60 2.42
N GLN A 110 16.73 27.33 2.31
CA GLN A 110 16.58 26.33 3.37
C GLN A 110 17.43 26.67 4.60
N ARG A 111 18.68 27.09 4.40
CA ARG A 111 19.59 27.48 5.50
C ARG A 111 19.09 28.69 6.29
N ARG A 112 18.35 29.59 5.65
CA ARG A 112 17.74 30.77 6.30
C ARG A 112 16.44 30.44 7.05
N SER A 113 15.86 29.25 6.87
CA SER A 113 14.60 28.86 7.52
C SER A 113 14.59 27.41 7.98
N ARG A 114 14.57 27.23 9.31
CA ARG A 114 14.55 25.90 9.95
C ARG A 114 13.24 25.13 9.79
N THR A 115 12.20 25.78 9.26
CA THR A 115 10.88 25.18 9.03
C THR A 115 10.52 25.05 7.55
N LEU A 116 11.31 25.66 6.66
CA LEU A 116 11.05 25.62 5.22
C LEU A 116 11.33 24.22 4.70
N ARG A 117 10.26 23.51 4.34
CA ARG A 117 10.32 22.17 3.76
C ARG A 117 10.94 22.22 2.36
N GLN A 118 11.55 21.13 1.92
CA GLN A 118 12.22 21.07 0.62
C GLN A 118 11.28 21.39 -0.56
N GLN A 119 10.12 20.73 -0.65
CA GLN A 119 9.17 21.00 -1.74
C GLN A 119 8.75 22.46 -1.78
N GLU A 120 8.52 23.06 -0.61
CA GLU A 120 8.18 24.47 -0.50
C GLU A 120 9.34 25.37 -0.93
N ALA A 121 10.58 25.06 -0.54
CA ALA A 121 11.78 25.78 -0.96
C ALA A 121 11.98 25.71 -2.48
N VAL A 122 11.89 24.51 -3.07
CA VAL A 122 12.02 24.29 -4.52
C VAL A 122 10.95 25.08 -5.27
N ASN A 123 9.69 25.01 -4.86
CA ASN A 123 8.62 25.77 -5.52
C ASN A 123 8.78 27.29 -5.37
N ARG A 124 9.25 27.78 -4.22
CA ARG A 124 9.58 29.20 -4.04
C ARG A 124 10.76 29.63 -4.90
N ALA A 125 11.79 28.79 -5.01
CA ALA A 125 12.93 29.01 -5.89
C ALA A 125 12.47 29.08 -7.35
N LEU A 126 11.66 28.12 -7.82
CA LEU A 126 11.12 28.14 -9.19
C LEU A 126 10.35 29.42 -9.55
N ARG A 127 9.68 30.06 -8.57
CA ARG A 127 8.99 31.34 -8.78
C ARG A 127 9.89 32.57 -8.69
N SER A 128 10.97 32.51 -7.91
CA SER A 128 11.82 33.66 -7.60
C SER A 128 13.15 33.68 -8.36
N PHE A 129 13.58 32.54 -8.87
CA PHE A 129 14.85 32.37 -9.56
C PHE A 129 14.72 32.91 -10.98
N ARG A 130 15.35 34.07 -11.22
CA ARG A 130 15.28 34.80 -12.48
C ARG A 130 16.59 34.64 -13.25
N MET A 131 16.77 33.49 -13.88
CA MET A 131 17.81 33.32 -14.89
C MET A 131 17.16 33.01 -16.23
N ARG A 132 17.51 33.79 -17.25
CA ARG A 132 16.86 33.71 -18.57
C ARG A 132 17.07 32.35 -19.26
N SER A 133 18.15 31.66 -18.94
CA SER A 133 18.54 30.37 -19.54
C SER A 133 18.05 29.16 -18.75
N PHE A 134 17.68 29.30 -17.47
CA PHE A 134 17.28 28.15 -16.65
C PHE A 134 15.95 27.56 -17.13
N ARG A 135 15.98 26.29 -17.53
CA ARG A 135 14.84 25.58 -18.10
C ARG A 135 14.39 24.43 -17.20
N VAL A 136 13.09 24.40 -16.95
CA VAL A 136 12.45 23.40 -16.11
C VAL A 136 11.45 22.64 -16.96
N PHE A 137 11.59 21.31 -16.99
CA PHE A 137 10.66 20.43 -17.68
C PHE A 137 9.87 19.58 -16.67
N PRO A 138 8.56 19.81 -16.53
CA PRO A 138 7.73 18.96 -15.70
C PRO A 138 7.43 17.64 -16.37
N LEU A 139 7.55 16.55 -15.61
CA LEU A 139 7.28 15.22 -16.11
C LEU A 139 5.78 15.01 -16.39
N PRO A 140 5.41 14.34 -17.50
CA PRO A 140 4.02 14.04 -17.83
C PRO A 140 3.34 13.16 -16.76
N GLN A 141 2.20 13.60 -16.22
CA GLN A 141 1.49 12.89 -15.15
C GLN A 141 0.97 11.50 -15.55
N ASN A 142 0.79 11.21 -16.84
CA ASN A 142 0.36 9.89 -17.33
C ASN A 142 1.44 8.81 -17.15
N SER A 143 2.73 9.17 -17.26
CA SER A 143 3.85 8.23 -17.09
C SER A 143 4.60 8.41 -15.77
N TRP A 144 4.43 9.55 -15.10
CA TRP A 144 5.14 9.91 -13.86
C TRP A 144 4.18 10.42 -12.76
N PRO A 145 3.07 9.73 -12.49
CA PRO A 145 2.04 10.24 -11.60
C PRO A 145 2.52 10.38 -10.15
N CYS A 146 2.08 11.46 -9.50
CA CYS A 146 2.04 11.54 -8.05
C CYS A 146 0.92 10.63 -7.48
N GLY A 147 0.90 10.43 -6.17
CA GLY A 147 -0.01 9.47 -5.55
C GLY A 147 -1.48 9.85 -5.69
N GLU A 148 -1.85 11.13 -5.62
CA GLU A 148 -3.23 11.54 -5.88
C GLU A 148 -3.65 11.24 -7.34
N ALA A 149 -2.75 11.46 -8.30
CA ALA A 149 -3.00 11.13 -9.71
C ALA A 149 -3.19 9.62 -9.92
N PHE A 150 -2.32 8.81 -9.31
CA PHE A 150 -2.27 7.36 -9.47
C PHE A 150 -3.37 6.62 -8.69
N PHE A 151 -3.54 6.93 -7.40
CA PHE A 151 -4.47 6.21 -6.53
C PHE A 151 -5.89 6.76 -6.61
N ASN A 152 -6.07 8.08 -6.77
CA ASN A 152 -7.38 8.70 -6.51
C ASN A 152 -8.09 9.24 -7.75
N LYS A 153 -7.37 9.90 -8.66
CA LYS A 153 -7.99 10.64 -9.77
C LYS A 153 -8.09 9.84 -11.07
N PHE A 154 -6.98 9.64 -11.76
CA PHE A 154 -7.01 9.15 -13.14
C PHE A 154 -7.11 7.64 -13.20
N ALA A 155 -6.35 6.94 -12.36
CA ALA A 155 -6.35 5.49 -12.38
C ALA A 155 -7.24 4.85 -11.31
N ARG A 156 -7.79 5.64 -10.36
CA ARG A 156 -8.70 5.19 -9.27
C ARG A 156 -8.30 3.83 -8.72
N ARG A 157 -7.00 3.67 -8.47
CA ARG A 157 -6.45 2.36 -8.16
C ARG A 157 -6.72 2.07 -6.71
N VAL A 158 -7.50 1.02 -6.49
CA VAL A 158 -7.88 0.59 -5.15
C VAL A 158 -6.99 -0.57 -4.66
N PHE A 159 -6.54 -1.42 -5.59
CA PHE A 159 -5.78 -2.65 -5.33
C PHE A 159 -4.77 -2.96 -6.43
N ALA A 160 -3.82 -3.87 -6.21
CA ALA A 160 -2.77 -4.19 -7.19
C ALA A 160 -3.28 -4.67 -8.56
N TRP A 161 -4.47 -5.31 -8.61
CA TRP A 161 -5.10 -5.77 -9.86
C TRP A 161 -5.92 -4.68 -10.56
N SER A 162 -6.16 -3.53 -9.93
CA SER A 162 -6.86 -2.43 -10.60
C SER A 162 -6.05 -1.92 -11.80
N SER A 163 -6.75 -1.47 -12.86
CA SER A 163 -6.23 -1.11 -14.20
C SER A 163 -4.75 -0.76 -14.20
N SER A 164 -3.92 -1.48 -14.97
CA SER A 164 -2.46 -1.28 -14.99
C SER A 164 -2.09 0.06 -15.63
N CYS A 165 -1.05 0.74 -15.12
CA CYS A 165 -0.50 1.91 -15.80
C CYS A 165 0.64 1.36 -16.64
N SER A 166 0.30 0.86 -17.82
CA SER A 166 1.27 0.23 -18.74
C SER A 166 2.45 1.16 -19.03
N ASP A 167 2.17 2.46 -19.10
CA ASP A 167 3.17 3.49 -19.44
C ASP A 167 3.75 4.20 -18.24
N CYS A 168 3.42 3.79 -17.01
CA CYS A 168 4.05 4.36 -15.83
C CYS A 168 5.52 3.92 -15.75
N ILE A 169 6.36 4.88 -15.42
CA ILE A 169 7.77 4.63 -15.09
C ILE A 169 7.92 4.55 -13.57
N LEU A 170 7.17 5.39 -12.86
CA LEU A 170 7.11 5.36 -11.41
C LEU A 170 5.75 5.77 -10.88
N VAL A 171 5.52 5.52 -9.60
CA VAL A 171 4.51 6.19 -8.79
C VAL A 171 5.15 6.70 -7.52
N HIS A 172 4.75 7.90 -7.10
CA HIS A 172 5.12 8.44 -5.80
C HIS A 172 3.96 8.21 -4.82
N ASN A 173 4.21 7.58 -3.68
CA ASN A 173 3.22 7.45 -2.62
C ASN A 173 3.10 8.72 -1.75
N ASN A 174 3.21 9.89 -2.38
CA ASN A 174 2.82 11.16 -1.79
C ASN A 174 1.28 11.27 -1.78
N TRP A 175 0.71 12.15 -0.96
CA TRP A 175 -0.75 12.25 -0.70
C TRP A 175 -1.35 11.20 0.25
N ILE A 176 -0.52 10.55 1.05
CA ILE A 176 -0.95 9.86 2.27
C ILE A 176 -0.02 10.20 3.43
N LEU A 177 -0.59 10.41 4.61
CA LEU A 177 0.12 10.78 5.82
C LEU A 177 0.43 9.56 6.68
N GLY A 178 1.67 9.50 7.18
CA GLY A 178 2.14 8.45 8.07
C GLY A 178 2.84 7.30 7.33
N ASP A 179 3.90 6.80 7.97
CA ASP A 179 4.66 5.63 7.55
C ASP A 179 3.80 4.36 7.52
N ASP A 180 3.00 4.09 8.57
CA ASP A 180 2.09 2.93 8.63
C ASP A 180 1.15 2.88 7.42
N ALA A 181 0.62 4.03 7.01
CA ALA A 181 -0.35 4.12 5.94
C ALA A 181 0.32 3.98 4.56
N LYS A 182 1.53 4.54 4.39
CA LYS A 182 2.36 4.34 3.18
C LYS A 182 2.77 2.89 3.01
N GLU A 183 3.22 2.26 4.09
CA GLU A 183 3.61 0.86 4.14
C GLU A 183 2.44 -0.06 3.78
N TYR A 184 1.28 0.13 4.42
CA TYR A 184 0.06 -0.61 4.08
C TYR A 184 -0.31 -0.44 2.61
N ARG A 185 -0.28 0.78 2.06
CA ARG A 185 -0.58 0.98 0.65
C ARG A 185 0.41 0.25 -0.24
N ALA A 186 1.72 0.29 0.07
CA ALA A 186 2.70 -0.48 -0.70
C ALA A 186 2.41 -1.99 -0.65
N LYS A 187 2.02 -2.53 0.50
CA LYS A 187 1.62 -3.95 0.67
C LYS A 187 0.37 -4.31 -0.12
N GLU A 188 -0.68 -3.48 -0.05
CA GLU A 188 -1.92 -3.65 -0.82
C GLU A 188 -1.70 -3.60 -2.34
N PHE A 189 -0.67 -2.86 -2.77
CA PHE A 189 -0.29 -2.75 -4.17
C PHE A 189 0.77 -3.77 -4.60
N LEU A 190 1.17 -4.71 -3.73
CA LEU A 190 2.27 -5.66 -3.98
C LEU A 190 3.61 -4.98 -4.33
N GLN A 191 3.79 -3.75 -3.87
CA GLN A 191 5.00 -2.94 -4.05
C GLN A 191 5.97 -3.05 -2.88
N TRP A 192 5.54 -3.66 -1.77
CA TRP A 192 6.38 -3.92 -0.60
C TRP A 192 7.24 -5.16 -0.81
N THR A 193 8.54 -4.95 -1.04
CA THR A 193 9.51 -6.01 -1.34
C THR A 193 10.48 -6.30 -0.19
N VAL A 194 10.35 -5.58 0.93
CA VAL A 194 11.21 -5.75 2.10
C VAL A 194 10.69 -6.92 2.94
N ASP A 195 11.38 -8.06 2.84
CA ASP A 195 11.09 -9.29 3.58
C ASP A 195 12.40 -9.98 4.01
N SER A 196 13.28 -9.24 4.68
CA SER A 196 14.63 -9.72 5.00
C SER A 196 14.69 -10.49 6.33
N PRO A 197 15.37 -11.66 6.37
CA PRO A 197 15.76 -12.29 7.62
C PRO A 197 16.97 -11.54 8.20
N GLY A 198 16.78 -10.76 9.27
CA GLY A 198 17.90 -10.24 10.08
C GLY A 198 18.05 -8.71 10.24
N GLY A 199 17.09 -7.88 9.83
CA GLY A 199 17.11 -6.43 10.10
C GLY A 199 16.38 -6.09 11.41
N GLY A 200 17.05 -5.48 12.38
CA GLY A 200 16.41 -5.01 13.61
C GLY A 200 15.35 -3.93 13.34
N SER A 201 14.12 -4.17 13.78
CA SER A 201 13.00 -3.20 13.92
C SER A 201 11.98 -2.97 12.81
N MET A 202 12.13 -3.49 11.58
CA MET A 202 11.03 -3.48 10.60
C MET A 202 10.81 -4.89 10.00
N GLU A 203 9.77 -5.54 10.52
CA GLU A 203 9.04 -6.69 9.95
C GLU A 203 9.88 -7.83 9.34
N GLN A 204 10.48 -8.62 10.22
CA GLN A 204 11.09 -9.89 9.86
C GLN A 204 10.02 -10.88 9.39
N GLY A 205 10.21 -11.44 8.19
CA GLY A 205 9.38 -12.52 7.64
C GLY A 205 7.89 -12.14 7.52
N TYR A 206 7.60 -10.91 7.08
CA TYR A 206 6.24 -10.45 6.80
C TYR A 206 5.51 -11.47 5.92
N TYR A 207 6.15 -11.88 4.82
CA TYR A 207 5.66 -12.88 3.86
C TYR A 207 6.21 -14.28 4.13
N THR A 208 7.50 -14.38 4.50
CA THR A 208 8.24 -15.66 4.53
C THR A 208 8.36 -16.34 5.90
N SER A 209 7.96 -15.70 7.01
CA SER A 209 8.18 -16.30 8.34
C SER A 209 7.49 -17.67 8.45
N PRO A 210 8.22 -18.74 8.80
CA PRO A 210 7.66 -20.07 8.92
C PRO A 210 6.72 -20.20 10.13
N GLU A 211 6.89 -19.32 11.12
CA GLU A 211 6.12 -19.27 12.36
C GLU A 211 4.74 -18.63 12.18
N ASN A 212 4.53 -17.91 11.07
CA ASN A 212 3.26 -17.25 10.84
C ASN A 212 2.14 -18.29 10.65
N ARG A 213 1.13 -18.19 11.51
CA ARG A 213 -0.13 -18.90 11.39
C ARG A 213 -1.22 -17.89 11.09
N PHE A 214 -2.14 -18.26 10.22
CA PHE A 214 -3.15 -17.36 9.69
C PHE A 214 -4.56 -17.83 10.01
N LEU A 215 -5.44 -16.86 10.17
CA LEU A 215 -6.89 -17.01 10.13
C LEU A 215 -7.39 -16.23 8.92
N VAL A 216 -8.12 -16.88 8.02
CA VAL A 216 -8.69 -16.25 6.82
C VAL A 216 -10.19 -16.14 7.01
N LEU A 217 -10.72 -14.93 6.91
CA LEU A 217 -12.15 -14.69 6.83
C LEU A 217 -12.56 -14.59 5.35
N GLY A 218 -13.65 -15.25 4.97
CA GLY A 218 -14.23 -15.14 3.64
C GLY A 218 -14.70 -13.72 3.33
N ASN A 219 -14.81 -13.41 2.03
CA ASN A 219 -15.32 -12.13 1.59
C ASN A 219 -16.78 -11.96 2.02
N PRO A 220 -17.21 -10.73 2.35
CA PRO A 220 -18.55 -10.54 2.82
C PRO A 220 -19.59 -10.72 1.71
N ASP A 221 -20.77 -11.21 2.08
CA ASP A 221 -21.96 -11.25 1.23
C ASP A 221 -22.46 -9.81 0.97
N PRO A 222 -22.68 -9.41 -0.30
CA PRO A 222 -23.12 -8.06 -0.64
C PRO A 222 -24.47 -7.68 -0.02
N ASN A 223 -25.30 -8.66 0.33
CA ASN A 223 -26.63 -8.44 0.92
C ASN A 223 -26.60 -8.27 2.44
N VAL A 224 -25.48 -8.57 3.09
CA VAL A 224 -25.33 -8.39 4.54
C VAL A 224 -25.16 -6.90 4.85
N ARG A 225 -25.46 -6.46 6.09
CA ARG A 225 -25.25 -5.06 6.51
C ARG A 225 -23.81 -4.85 6.95
N LEU A 226 -23.23 -3.66 6.69
CA LEU A 226 -21.85 -3.33 7.10
C LEU A 226 -21.57 -3.58 8.60
N VAL A 227 -22.54 -3.33 9.48
CA VAL A 227 -22.41 -3.59 10.92
C VAL A 227 -22.18 -5.08 11.24
N VAL A 228 -22.78 -5.98 10.46
CA VAL A 228 -22.63 -7.43 10.63
C VAL A 228 -21.26 -7.88 10.12
N GLU A 229 -20.73 -7.26 9.07
CA GLU A 229 -19.34 -7.50 8.63
C GLU A 229 -18.33 -7.03 9.66
N GLU A 230 -18.55 -5.85 10.24
CA GLU A 230 -17.67 -5.31 11.27
C GLU A 230 -17.66 -6.20 12.51
N ALA A 231 -18.83 -6.74 12.89
CA ALA A 231 -18.93 -7.74 13.95
C ALA A 231 -18.19 -9.04 13.60
N ALA A 232 -18.31 -9.54 12.37
CA ALA A 232 -17.59 -10.74 11.92
C ALA A 232 -16.08 -10.53 11.88
N LEU A 233 -15.61 -9.36 11.42
CA LEU A 233 -14.20 -9.01 11.44
C LEU A 233 -13.67 -8.91 12.87
N LYS A 234 -14.45 -8.31 13.78
CA LYS A 234 -14.14 -8.26 15.21
C LYS A 234 -14.01 -9.66 15.81
N ALA A 235 -14.94 -10.57 15.50
CA ALA A 235 -14.88 -11.96 15.93
C ALA A 235 -13.62 -12.67 15.39
N ALA A 236 -13.27 -12.45 14.12
CA ALA A 236 -12.05 -13.00 13.51
C ALA A 236 -10.79 -12.57 14.28
N PHE A 237 -10.71 -11.30 14.68
CA PHE A 237 -9.60 -10.78 15.48
C PHE A 237 -9.51 -11.37 16.88
N LYS A 238 -10.65 -11.55 17.55
CA LYS A 238 -10.67 -12.21 18.86
C LYS A 238 -10.23 -13.68 18.76
N ILE A 239 -10.74 -14.43 17.78
CA ILE A 239 -10.32 -15.82 17.52
C ILE A 239 -8.83 -15.86 17.16
N GLY A 240 -8.37 -14.97 16.28
CA GLY A 240 -6.96 -14.86 15.90
C GLY A 240 -6.06 -14.61 17.11
N LYS A 241 -6.43 -13.69 18.00
CA LYS A 241 -5.73 -13.43 19.26
C LYS A 241 -5.67 -14.68 20.15
N ILE A 242 -6.79 -15.37 20.36
CA ILE A 242 -6.85 -16.58 21.20
C ILE A 242 -5.95 -17.68 20.64
N LEU A 243 -5.98 -17.90 19.33
CA LEU A 243 -5.24 -18.96 18.65
C LEU A 243 -3.79 -18.58 18.26
N ASN A 244 -3.34 -17.37 18.59
CA ASN A 244 -2.07 -16.80 18.13
C ASN A 244 -1.90 -16.88 16.59
N ARG A 245 -2.89 -16.37 15.86
CA ARG A 245 -2.95 -16.34 14.40
C ARG A 245 -3.17 -14.92 13.87
N SER A 246 -2.43 -14.55 12.84
CA SER A 246 -2.64 -13.31 12.11
C SER A 246 -3.90 -13.41 11.25
N VAL A 247 -4.78 -12.42 11.33
CA VAL A 247 -5.99 -12.38 10.50
C VAL A 247 -5.67 -11.82 9.12
N ILE A 248 -5.87 -12.61 8.08
CA ILE A 248 -5.93 -12.10 6.71
C ILE A 248 -7.33 -11.51 6.53
N ILE A 249 -7.40 -10.17 6.45
CA ILE A 249 -8.67 -9.46 6.33
C ILE A 249 -9.30 -9.72 4.96
N PRO A 250 -10.64 -9.76 4.86
CA PRO A 250 -11.33 -9.87 3.58
C PRO A 250 -11.27 -8.55 2.82
N TRP A 251 -11.77 -8.54 1.57
CA TRP A 251 -12.13 -7.28 0.94
C TRP A 251 -13.19 -6.56 1.76
N LEU A 252 -13.01 -5.26 1.97
CA LEU A 252 -13.92 -4.47 2.78
C LEU A 252 -14.87 -3.71 1.86
N ARG A 253 -16.18 -3.82 2.09
CA ARG A 253 -17.11 -2.94 1.37
C ARG A 253 -16.91 -1.48 1.74
N CYS A 254 -17.21 -0.58 0.81
CA CYS A 254 -17.06 0.85 1.01
C CYS A 254 -18.14 1.37 1.98
N ARG A 255 -17.79 2.37 2.80
CA ARG A 255 -18.80 3.10 3.56
C ARG A 255 -19.47 4.12 2.63
N THR A 256 -20.79 4.25 2.74
CA THR A 256 -21.59 5.26 1.99
C THR A 256 -21.10 6.69 2.17
N TYR A 257 -20.39 6.97 3.27
CA TYR A 257 -19.72 8.24 3.54
C TYR A 257 -18.20 8.06 3.50
N CYS A 258 -17.65 7.79 2.32
CA CYS A 258 -16.20 7.94 2.15
C CYS A 258 -15.86 9.38 1.74
N TYR A 259 -14.93 9.98 2.47
CA TYR A 259 -14.44 11.33 2.18
C TYR A 259 -13.50 11.34 0.96
N ASP A 260 -12.94 10.19 0.57
CA ASP A 260 -12.05 10.07 -0.58
C ASP A 260 -12.86 9.93 -1.89
N PRO A 261 -12.65 10.81 -2.89
CA PRO A 261 -13.25 10.68 -4.22
C PRO A 261 -12.97 9.34 -4.93
N ALA A 262 -11.86 8.68 -4.61
CA ALA A 262 -11.50 7.35 -5.11
C ALA A 262 -12.47 6.26 -4.64
N CYS A 263 -13.04 6.45 -3.45
CA CYS A 263 -13.93 5.51 -2.78
C CYS A 263 -15.41 5.86 -2.94
N ARG A 264 -15.74 6.99 -3.59
CA ARG A 264 -17.13 7.30 -3.99
C ARG A 264 -17.49 6.39 -5.16
N PRO A 265 -18.43 5.44 -5.00
CA PRO A 265 -18.75 4.50 -6.06
C PRO A 265 -19.28 5.29 -7.26
N ARG A 266 -18.61 5.16 -8.41
CA ARG A 266 -19.21 5.54 -9.70
C ARG A 266 -20.10 4.38 -10.16
N ARG A 267 -21.04 4.69 -11.06
CA ARG A 267 -21.85 3.66 -11.70
C ARG A 267 -20.93 2.66 -12.41
N GLY A 268 -20.93 1.40 -11.96
CA GLY A 268 -20.05 0.33 -12.48
C GLY A 268 -18.86 -0.02 -11.58
N ASP A 269 -18.56 0.76 -10.54
CA ASP A 269 -17.48 0.41 -9.61
C ASP A 269 -17.91 -0.75 -8.69
N LEU A 270 -16.94 -1.60 -8.35
CA LEU A 270 -17.10 -2.59 -7.29
C LEU A 270 -17.29 -1.91 -5.93
N ASP A 271 -18.20 -2.40 -5.10
CA ASP A 271 -18.38 -1.95 -3.72
C ASP A 271 -17.29 -2.55 -2.80
N ILE A 272 -16.04 -2.21 -3.07
CA ILE A 272 -14.88 -2.62 -2.27
C ILE A 272 -13.88 -1.47 -2.13
N CYS A 273 -13.32 -1.35 -0.94
CA CYS A 273 -12.47 -0.26 -0.52
C CYS A 273 -11.24 -0.81 0.25
N PRO A 274 -10.12 -0.07 0.22
CA PRO A 274 -8.93 -0.44 0.96
C PRO A 274 -9.11 -0.10 2.46
N LEU A 275 -8.32 -0.70 3.34
CA LEU A 275 -8.37 -0.48 4.79
C LEU A 275 -8.27 1.01 5.14
N HIS A 276 -7.41 1.76 4.45
CA HIS A 276 -7.19 3.19 4.72
C HIS A 276 -8.41 4.07 4.45
N ALA A 277 -9.37 3.61 3.63
CA ALA A 277 -10.65 4.28 3.42
C ALA A 277 -11.63 4.09 4.58
N ARG A 278 -11.44 3.07 5.41
CA ARG A 278 -12.29 2.77 6.56
C ARG A 278 -11.64 3.12 7.90
N TYR A 279 -10.33 2.94 8.02
CA TYR A 279 -9.63 2.96 9.30
C TYR A 279 -8.34 3.77 9.26
N TYR A 280 -7.91 4.23 10.44
CA TYR A 280 -6.60 4.84 10.63
C TYR A 280 -5.56 3.77 10.90
N VAL A 281 -4.76 3.41 9.88
CA VAL A 281 -3.85 2.25 9.92
C VAL A 281 -2.89 2.29 11.12
N ARG A 282 -2.42 3.48 11.51
CA ARG A 282 -1.59 3.63 12.71
C ARG A 282 -2.31 3.21 13.99
N GLN A 283 -3.53 3.71 14.21
CA GLN A 283 -4.33 3.31 15.39
C GLN A 283 -4.71 1.83 15.34
N TRP A 284 -4.96 1.31 14.14
CA TRP A 284 -5.20 -0.10 13.89
C TRP A 284 -3.99 -0.95 14.31
N ASN A 285 -2.79 -0.56 13.91
CA ASN A 285 -1.53 -1.21 14.27
C ASN A 285 -1.19 -1.07 15.77
N GLU A 286 -1.41 0.11 16.37
CA GLU A 286 -1.21 0.34 17.81
C GLU A 286 -2.16 -0.52 18.66
N PHE A 287 -3.39 -0.77 18.18
CA PHE A 287 -4.38 -1.57 18.89
C PHE A 287 -4.16 -3.07 18.73
N LEU A 288 -4.14 -3.55 17.49
CA LEU A 288 -4.11 -4.98 17.19
C LEU A 288 -2.68 -5.54 17.20
N GLY A 289 -1.66 -4.70 17.06
CA GLY A 289 -0.29 -5.10 16.79
C GLY A 289 -0.04 -5.31 15.30
N ARG A 290 1.10 -4.84 14.79
CA ARG A 290 1.48 -4.93 13.36
C ARG A 290 1.46 -6.37 12.80
N ASN A 291 1.77 -7.36 13.64
CA ASN A 291 1.85 -8.76 13.21
C ASN A 291 0.52 -9.53 13.28
N SER A 292 -0.54 -8.97 13.85
CA SER A 292 -1.80 -9.70 14.08
C SER A 292 -2.72 -9.73 12.87
N TRP A 293 -2.35 -9.08 11.77
CA TRP A 293 -3.15 -9.06 10.56
C TRP A 293 -2.32 -8.94 9.29
N ARG A 294 -2.95 -9.23 8.17
CA ARG A 294 -2.44 -9.01 6.82
C ARG A 294 -3.57 -8.54 5.92
N GLU A 295 -3.24 -7.73 4.92
CA GLU A 295 -4.16 -7.30 3.88
C GLU A 295 -4.67 -8.44 2.99
N ALA A 296 -5.81 -8.25 2.32
CA ALA A 296 -6.35 -9.25 1.40
C ALA A 296 -5.35 -9.60 0.28
N MET A 297 -4.61 -8.59 -0.18
CA MET A 297 -3.58 -8.68 -1.21
C MET A 297 -2.33 -9.46 -0.78
N PHE A 298 -2.12 -9.70 0.52
CA PHE A 298 -0.99 -10.46 1.06
C PHE A 298 -0.83 -11.83 0.39
N ARG A 299 -1.96 -12.49 0.12
CA ARG A 299 -2.01 -13.83 -0.48
C ARG A 299 -1.55 -13.87 -1.93
N TYR A 300 -1.42 -12.73 -2.59
CA TYR A 300 -1.00 -12.61 -3.98
C TYR A 300 0.49 -12.27 -4.11
N ASN A 301 1.18 -11.99 -3.01
CA ASN A 301 2.62 -11.77 -3.06
C ASN A 301 3.36 -13.10 -3.34
N PRO A 302 4.32 -13.13 -4.29
CA PRO A 302 5.10 -14.33 -4.59
C PRO A 302 5.88 -14.92 -3.40
N LEU A 303 6.29 -14.07 -2.44
CA LEU A 303 7.04 -14.48 -1.25
C LEU A 303 6.17 -15.16 -0.19
N THR A 304 4.85 -15.00 -0.26
CA THR A 304 3.92 -15.62 0.68
C THR A 304 4.02 -17.14 0.61
N HIS A 305 4.06 -17.79 1.78
CA HIS A 305 4.14 -19.24 1.89
C HIS A 305 3.08 -19.95 1.03
N GLN A 306 3.46 -21.01 0.29
CA GLN A 306 2.59 -21.66 -0.71
C GLN A 306 1.22 -22.08 -0.17
N GLN A 307 1.14 -22.58 1.07
CA GLN A 307 -0.15 -22.95 1.69
C GLN A 307 -1.11 -21.75 1.80
N VAL A 308 -0.57 -20.54 1.96
CA VAL A 308 -1.30 -19.26 2.15
C VAL A 308 -1.49 -18.53 0.84
N ARG A 309 -0.50 -18.65 -0.05
CA ARG A 309 -0.47 -18.00 -1.35
C ARG A 309 -1.62 -18.51 -2.21
N LEU A 310 -2.37 -17.60 -2.79
CA LEU A 310 -3.29 -17.92 -3.89
C LEU A 310 -2.43 -18.03 -5.13
N GLN A 311 -2.28 -19.24 -5.68
CA GLN A 311 -1.19 -19.46 -6.62
C GLN A 311 -1.33 -18.73 -7.95
N HIS A 312 -2.51 -18.36 -8.47
CA HIS A 312 -2.64 -17.29 -9.47
C HIS A 312 -4.09 -16.75 -9.53
N ASN A 313 -4.29 -15.43 -9.78
CA ASN A 313 -5.18 -14.81 -10.80
C ASN A 313 -5.49 -13.32 -10.47
N LEU A 314 -4.58 -12.39 -10.78
CA LEU A 314 -4.94 -10.97 -10.93
C LEU A 314 -5.51 -10.67 -12.33
N ALA A 315 -5.29 -11.57 -13.30
CA ALA A 315 -5.76 -11.43 -14.68
C ALA A 315 -7.27 -11.63 -14.84
N HIS A 316 -7.91 -12.52 -14.08
CA HIS A 316 -9.38 -12.66 -14.08
C HIS A 316 -10.06 -11.38 -13.56
N PHE A 317 -9.46 -10.67 -12.61
CA PHE A 317 -9.97 -9.37 -12.14
C PHE A 317 -9.74 -8.24 -13.17
N ALA A 318 -8.60 -8.24 -13.87
CA ALA A 318 -8.37 -7.33 -14.99
C ALA A 318 -9.37 -7.59 -16.14
N GLN A 319 -9.65 -8.86 -16.45
CA GLN A 319 -10.62 -9.26 -17.46
C GLN A 319 -12.08 -8.97 -17.03
N TRP A 320 -12.40 -9.01 -15.73
CA TRP A 320 -13.69 -8.57 -15.18
C TRP A 320 -13.84 -7.04 -15.25
N ALA A 321 -12.75 -6.30 -15.00
CA ALA A 321 -12.69 -4.84 -15.19
C ALA A 321 -12.73 -4.43 -16.67
N GLU A 322 -12.26 -5.30 -17.58
CA GLU A 322 -12.30 -5.10 -19.04
C GLU A 322 -13.62 -5.54 -19.68
N THR A 323 -14.38 -6.48 -19.08
CA THR A 323 -15.65 -7.00 -19.60
C THR A 323 -16.90 -6.34 -19.00
N ASP A 324 -16.78 -5.49 -17.98
CA ASP A 324 -17.91 -4.66 -17.56
C ASP A 324 -18.20 -3.58 -18.62
N GLU A 325 -19.22 -3.83 -19.44
CA GLU A 325 -19.72 -2.92 -20.49
C GLU A 325 -20.11 -1.52 -19.99
N ARG A 326 -20.15 -1.30 -18.66
CA ARG A 326 -20.40 0.01 -18.02
C ARG A 326 -19.12 0.85 -17.86
N VAL A 327 -17.93 0.27 -18.02
CA VAL A 327 -16.66 1.00 -18.13
C VAL A 327 -16.55 1.53 -19.57
N LYS A 328 -16.79 2.83 -19.74
CA LYS A 328 -16.95 3.46 -21.06
C LYS A 328 -15.79 3.16 -22.05
N PRO A 329 -16.10 2.99 -23.36
CA PRO A 329 -15.19 2.55 -24.41
C PRO A 329 -14.19 3.63 -24.91
N GLY A 330 -13.65 4.45 -24.01
CA GLY A 330 -12.67 5.50 -24.35
C GLY A 330 -11.20 5.08 -24.23
N TRP A 331 -10.92 3.88 -23.73
CA TRP A 331 -9.56 3.41 -23.39
C TRP A 331 -9.18 2.10 -24.08
N LYS A 332 -9.76 1.83 -25.25
CA LYS A 332 -9.32 0.71 -26.10
C LYS A 332 -8.23 1.22 -27.04
N ASP A 333 -6.98 1.14 -26.60
CA ASP A 333 -5.86 1.09 -27.53
C ASP A 333 -5.47 -0.38 -27.75
N PRO A 334 -5.80 -0.98 -28.90
CA PRO A 334 -5.48 -2.37 -29.22
C PRO A 334 -3.99 -2.61 -29.49
N THR A 335 -3.13 -1.58 -29.39
CA THR A 335 -1.69 -1.69 -29.62
C THR A 335 -0.86 -1.78 -28.33
N LEU A 336 -1.50 -1.79 -27.15
CA LEU A 336 -0.80 -1.88 -25.88
C LEU A 336 -0.05 -3.22 -25.71
N PRO A 337 1.28 -3.20 -25.52
CA PRO A 337 2.04 -4.40 -25.25
C PRO A 337 1.69 -4.95 -23.85
N THR A 338 1.26 -6.21 -23.78
CA THR A 338 0.93 -6.98 -22.57
C THR A 338 2.08 -7.21 -21.58
N PHE A 339 3.14 -6.40 -21.60
CA PHE A 339 4.38 -6.67 -20.85
C PHE A 339 4.24 -6.54 -19.33
N GLY A 340 3.31 -5.75 -18.79
CA GLY A 340 3.05 -5.67 -17.34
C GLY A 340 2.25 -6.86 -16.78
N LEU A 341 1.52 -7.58 -17.64
CA LEU A 341 0.72 -8.77 -17.28
C LEU A 341 1.46 -10.08 -17.57
N LYS A 342 2.44 -10.07 -18.47
CA LYS A 342 3.26 -11.26 -18.81
C LYS A 342 4.24 -11.69 -17.70
N SER A 343 4.45 -10.89 -16.66
CA SER A 343 5.18 -11.31 -15.45
C SER A 343 4.31 -12.07 -14.44
N MET A 344 3.00 -12.19 -14.68
CA MET A 344 2.07 -12.87 -13.79
C MET A 344 1.16 -13.80 -14.60
N GLN A 345 1.64 -15.03 -14.77
CA GLN A 345 0.96 -16.13 -15.46
C GLN A 345 -0.38 -16.52 -14.78
N PRO A 346 -1.33 -17.16 -15.49
CA PRO A 346 -2.69 -17.48 -15.03
C PRO A 346 -2.80 -18.74 -14.15
N SER A 347 -3.94 -18.92 -13.46
CA SER A 347 -4.42 -20.22 -12.99
C SER A 347 -5.89 -20.39 -13.40
N PRO A 348 -6.21 -21.50 -14.06
CA PRO A 348 -7.38 -22.28 -13.71
C PRO A 348 -7.07 -23.10 -12.43
N GLU A 349 -8.00 -23.07 -11.46
CA GLU A 349 -8.18 -24.02 -10.35
C GLU A 349 -7.48 -23.88 -8.96
N GLN A 350 -8.26 -24.36 -7.97
CA GLN A 350 -7.92 -24.98 -6.68
C GLN A 350 -7.40 -24.10 -5.52
N ALA A 351 -8.35 -23.54 -4.77
CA ALA A 351 -8.13 -23.17 -3.37
C ALA A 351 -7.95 -24.44 -2.50
N PHE A 352 -6.97 -24.40 -1.60
CA PHE A 352 -6.76 -25.43 -0.59
C PHE A 352 -7.72 -25.21 0.60
N TYR A 353 -8.51 -26.24 0.95
CA TYR A 353 -9.47 -26.19 2.05
C TYR A 353 -9.24 -27.34 3.08
N VAL A 354 -9.37 -27.07 4.41
CA VAL A 354 -9.34 -28.04 5.55
C VAL A 354 -10.70 -28.30 6.36
N VAL A 355 -11.21 -29.55 6.52
CA VAL A 355 -12.49 -30.05 7.17
C VAL A 355 -12.00 -30.57 8.52
N GLY A 356 -12.58 -30.04 9.58
CA GLY A 356 -12.78 -30.80 10.81
C GLY A 356 -14.15 -31.48 10.74
N LYS A 357 -14.23 -32.77 11.10
CA LYS A 357 -15.50 -33.52 11.12
C LYS A 357 -16.52 -32.78 12.00
N SER A 358 -17.67 -32.42 11.43
CA SER A 358 -18.88 -32.17 12.21
C SER A 358 -20.08 -32.42 11.32
N GLU A 359 -20.71 -33.58 11.54
CA GLU A 359 -22.10 -33.80 11.15
C GLU A 359 -22.97 -32.72 11.82
N GLN A 360 -24.04 -32.31 11.14
CA GLN A 360 -25.01 -31.26 11.50
C GLN A 360 -24.64 -29.80 11.15
N VAL A 361 -24.85 -29.42 9.88
CA VAL A 361 -25.12 -28.01 9.51
C VAL A 361 -26.22 -27.97 8.42
N PRO A 362 -27.29 -27.17 8.57
CA PRO A 362 -28.37 -27.06 7.56
C PRO A 362 -27.90 -26.35 6.28
N SER A 363 -28.35 -26.84 5.13
CA SER A 363 -28.04 -26.28 3.80
C SER A 363 -28.84 -25.00 3.53
N TRP A 364 -28.18 -23.84 3.64
CA TRP A 364 -28.69 -22.60 3.07
C TRP A 364 -27.76 -22.09 1.97
N GLY A 365 -28.13 -22.41 0.72
CA GLY A 365 -28.35 -21.43 -0.35
C GLY A 365 -27.21 -20.67 -1.01
N ASN A 366 -25.98 -20.65 -0.51
CA ASN A 366 -24.92 -19.86 -1.13
C ASN A 366 -23.91 -20.73 -1.88
N VAL A 367 -24.13 -20.84 -3.20
CA VAL A 367 -23.20 -21.43 -4.17
C VAL A 367 -22.01 -20.49 -4.30
N PHE A 368 -20.82 -20.97 -3.94
CA PHE A 368 -19.56 -20.35 -4.35
C PHE A 368 -19.50 -20.38 -5.87
N HIS A 369 -19.18 -19.27 -6.55
CA HIS A 369 -18.71 -19.34 -7.94
C HIS A 369 -17.26 -19.87 -8.04
N ASP A 370 -16.62 -20.15 -6.89
CA ASP A 370 -15.38 -20.92 -6.78
C ASP A 370 -15.72 -22.34 -6.29
N GLU A 371 -16.22 -23.20 -7.17
CA GLU A 371 -16.55 -24.59 -6.83
C GLU A 371 -15.30 -25.37 -6.37
N ALA A 372 -15.36 -25.94 -5.17
CA ALA A 372 -14.31 -26.81 -4.63
C ALA A 372 -14.36 -28.21 -5.31
N PRO A 373 -13.22 -28.84 -5.66
CA PRO A 373 -13.22 -30.21 -6.15
C PRO A 373 -13.66 -31.21 -5.08
N LYS A 374 -14.36 -32.27 -5.50
CA LYS A 374 -15.05 -33.25 -4.65
C LYS A 374 -14.13 -34.13 -3.78
N ASP A 375 -12.82 -34.18 -4.02
CA ASP A 375 -12.03 -35.37 -3.63
C ASP A 375 -10.93 -35.20 -2.57
N SER A 376 -10.73 -34.04 -1.92
CA SER A 376 -9.73 -33.99 -0.82
C SER A 376 -9.70 -32.74 0.06
N THR A 377 -10.74 -31.91 0.09
CA THR A 377 -10.61 -30.63 0.80
C THR A 377 -11.88 -30.20 1.48
N SER A 378 -11.65 -29.37 2.47
CA SER A 378 -12.30 -29.63 3.70
C SER A 378 -12.64 -28.23 4.31
N VAL A 379 -13.82 -27.91 4.83
CA VAL A 379 -14.26 -26.52 5.08
C VAL A 379 -14.98 -26.46 6.43
N VAL A 380 -14.60 -25.54 7.32
CA VAL A 380 -15.42 -25.22 8.49
C VAL A 380 -16.60 -24.38 8.02
N ARG A 381 -17.65 -25.05 7.54
CA ARG A 381 -18.94 -24.44 7.19
C ARG A 381 -19.77 -24.24 8.46
N THR A 382 -19.25 -23.51 9.44
CA THR A 382 -20.03 -23.20 10.63
C THR A 382 -20.79 -21.92 10.41
N ALA A 383 -22.07 -22.03 10.07
CA ALA A 383 -23.03 -21.07 10.58
C ALA A 383 -23.18 -21.39 12.07
N MET A 384 -22.28 -20.85 12.90
CA MET A 384 -22.43 -20.89 14.36
C MET A 384 -22.93 -19.51 14.83
N PRO A 385 -24.21 -19.16 14.59
CA PRO A 385 -24.77 -18.03 15.33
C PRO A 385 -24.67 -18.37 16.81
N GLY A 386 -24.08 -17.48 17.60
CA GLY A 386 -23.94 -17.73 19.03
C GLY A 386 -22.72 -17.10 19.67
N ILE A 387 -22.56 -17.45 20.94
CA ILE A 387 -21.49 -16.99 21.81
C ILE A 387 -20.43 -18.10 21.85
N LEU A 388 -19.18 -17.77 21.52
CA LEU A 388 -18.02 -18.65 21.65
C LEU A 388 -17.15 -18.17 22.80
N THR A 389 -16.89 -19.06 23.75
CA THR A 389 -15.93 -18.85 24.82
C THR A 389 -14.50 -19.16 24.37
N ARG A 390 -13.52 -18.65 25.11
CA ARG A 390 -12.10 -18.98 24.88
C ARG A 390 -11.85 -20.49 24.94
N GLU A 391 -12.45 -21.17 25.93
CA GLU A 391 -12.29 -22.60 26.13
C GLU A 391 -12.83 -23.40 24.94
N GLU A 392 -13.97 -22.99 24.37
CA GLU A 392 -14.53 -23.62 23.17
C GLU A 392 -13.65 -23.39 21.94
N ILE A 393 -13.10 -22.19 21.77
CA ILE A 393 -12.18 -21.86 20.68
C ILE A 393 -10.90 -22.70 20.79
N ASP A 394 -10.29 -22.76 21.97
CA ASP A 394 -9.06 -23.52 22.20
C ASP A 394 -9.28 -25.02 22.06
N ARG A 395 -10.42 -25.54 22.55
CA ARG A 395 -10.79 -26.95 22.40
C ARG A 395 -11.01 -27.33 20.94
N THR A 396 -11.66 -26.45 20.17
CA THR A 396 -12.09 -26.76 18.79
C THR A 396 -10.98 -26.51 17.77
N TRP A 397 -10.23 -25.42 17.94
CA TRP A 397 -9.24 -24.93 16.95
C TRP A 397 -7.84 -24.70 17.52
N GLY A 398 -7.66 -24.70 18.85
CA GLY A 398 -6.35 -24.49 19.49
C GLY A 398 -5.31 -25.54 19.13
N LYS A 399 -5.75 -26.77 18.87
CA LYS A 399 -4.89 -27.88 18.44
C LYS A 399 -4.71 -27.97 16.93
N PHE A 400 -5.30 -27.06 16.15
CA PHE A 400 -5.29 -27.14 14.70
C PHE A 400 -3.85 -26.94 14.18
N PRO A 401 -3.22 -27.98 13.60
CA PRO A 401 -1.79 -27.95 13.28
C PRO A 401 -1.51 -27.08 12.05
N ASP A 402 -2.51 -26.85 11.21
CA ASP A 402 -2.30 -26.18 9.93
C ASP A 402 -1.94 -24.71 10.10
N LYS A 403 -1.10 -24.23 9.18
CA LYS A 403 -0.75 -22.81 9.10
C LYS A 403 -1.95 -21.92 8.83
N ILE A 404 -3.09 -22.45 8.38
CA ILE A 404 -4.26 -21.66 8.00
C ILE A 404 -5.51 -22.25 8.60
N LEU A 405 -6.28 -21.40 9.26
CA LEU A 405 -7.66 -21.66 9.65
C LEU A 405 -8.57 -20.77 8.80
N ARG A 406 -9.57 -21.35 8.11
CA ARG A 406 -10.46 -20.59 7.23
C ARG A 406 -11.90 -20.60 7.75
N PHE A 407 -12.51 -19.43 7.78
CA PHE A 407 -13.93 -19.25 8.09
C PHE A 407 -14.64 -18.70 6.85
N HIS A 408 -15.74 -19.33 6.44
CA HIS A 408 -16.57 -18.79 5.35
C HIS A 408 -17.14 -17.42 5.74
N SER A 409 -17.75 -17.35 6.92
CA SER A 409 -18.14 -16.11 7.57
C SER A 409 -18.14 -16.32 9.08
N LEU A 410 -18.17 -15.22 9.83
CA LEU A 410 -18.36 -15.20 11.28
C LEU A 410 -19.56 -14.32 11.62
N TYR A 411 -20.58 -14.34 10.76
CA TYR A 411 -21.79 -13.57 10.98
C TYR A 411 -22.51 -14.09 12.22
N HIS A 412 -22.96 -13.15 13.06
CA HIS A 412 -23.66 -13.45 14.31
C HIS A 412 -22.84 -14.27 15.31
N VAL A 413 -21.52 -14.33 15.15
CA VAL A 413 -20.59 -14.90 16.14
C VAL A 413 -20.18 -13.80 17.11
N THR A 414 -20.35 -14.06 18.40
CA THR A 414 -19.79 -13.24 19.49
C THR A 414 -18.73 -14.03 20.21
N VAL A 415 -17.54 -13.47 20.40
CA VAL A 415 -16.45 -14.12 21.13
C VAL A 415 -16.30 -13.45 22.49
N LEU A 416 -16.32 -14.26 23.55
CA LEU A 416 -16.05 -13.86 24.93
C LEU A 416 -14.66 -14.34 25.34
N ASP A 417 -13.75 -13.40 25.62
CA ASP A 417 -12.35 -13.71 25.98
C ASP A 417 -11.95 -13.20 27.39
N GLY A 418 -12.91 -12.68 28.16
CA GLY A 418 -12.68 -12.15 29.52
C GLY A 418 -12.13 -10.72 29.56
N ASP A 419 -11.61 -10.21 28.44
CA ASP A 419 -11.10 -8.83 28.26
C ASP A 419 -12.02 -7.98 27.35
N ASP A 420 -13.25 -8.44 27.13
CA ASP A 420 -14.14 -7.96 26.08
C ASP A 420 -14.36 -6.44 26.11
N LEU A 421 -14.54 -5.85 27.31
CA LEU A 421 -14.78 -4.41 27.43
C LEU A 421 -13.56 -3.57 27.03
N ALA A 422 -12.35 -4.04 27.36
CA ALA A 422 -11.11 -3.34 27.01
C ALA A 422 -10.83 -3.45 25.52
N PHE A 423 -11.02 -4.64 24.94
CA PHE A 423 -10.91 -4.86 23.50
C PHE A 423 -11.94 -4.02 22.75
N ASP A 424 -13.19 -4.00 23.19
CA ASP A 424 -14.29 -3.30 22.52
C ASP A 424 -14.10 -1.78 22.52
N LYS A 425 -13.65 -1.20 23.63
CA LYS A 425 -13.30 0.24 23.70
C LYS A 425 -12.20 0.60 22.69
N LYS A 426 -11.17 -0.24 22.59
CA LYS A 426 -10.07 -0.02 21.65
C LYS A 426 -10.49 -0.28 20.19
N TRP A 427 -11.34 -1.29 19.96
CA TRP A 427 -11.94 -1.57 18.65
C TRP A 427 -12.72 -0.36 18.16
N VAL A 428 -13.64 0.18 18.97
CA VAL A 428 -14.38 1.40 18.62
C VAL A 428 -13.42 2.54 18.29
N LYS A 429 -12.39 2.77 19.10
CA LYS A 429 -11.39 3.83 18.86
C LYS A 429 -10.66 3.65 17.51
N ALA A 430 -10.21 2.44 17.19
CA ALA A 430 -9.55 2.13 15.91
C ALA A 430 -10.49 2.34 14.70
N MET A 431 -11.80 2.25 14.92
CA MET A 431 -12.83 2.43 13.90
C MET A 431 -13.31 3.89 13.74
N MET A 432 -12.91 4.81 14.63
CA MET A 432 -13.49 6.16 14.70
C MET A 432 -12.86 7.22 13.78
N HIS A 433 -11.82 6.91 13.01
CA HIS A 433 -11.20 7.91 12.12
C HIS A 433 -10.66 7.27 10.84
N ALA A 434 -11.00 7.81 9.67
CA ALA A 434 -10.36 7.44 8.41
C ALA A 434 -8.99 8.13 8.29
N SER A 435 -8.00 7.43 7.72
CA SER A 435 -6.61 7.91 7.57
C SER A 435 -6.46 9.12 6.65
N ILE A 436 -7.46 9.39 5.81
CA ILE A 436 -7.32 10.26 4.66
C ILE A 436 -7.75 11.66 5.05
N ARG A 437 -6.92 12.33 5.86
CA ARG A 437 -6.76 13.77 5.66
C ARG A 437 -5.79 13.90 4.49
N GLN A 438 -6.34 14.17 3.30
CA GLN A 438 -5.56 14.75 2.20
C GLN A 438 -4.85 15.99 2.76
N VAL A 439 -3.55 16.12 2.49
CA VAL A 439 -2.77 17.31 2.84
C VAL A 439 -3.27 18.48 2.02
#